data_AF-A0AB34K9E4-F1
#
_entry.id   AF-A0AB34K9E4-F1
#
_cell.length_a   1.000
_cell.length_b   1.000
_cell.length_c   1.000
_cell.angle_alpha   90.00
_cell.angle_beta   90.00
_cell.angle_gamma   90.00
#
_symmetry.space_group_name_H-M   'P 1'
#
loop_
_entity.id
_entity.type
_entity.pdbx_description
1 polymer ?
#
loop_
_entity_poly.entity_id
_entity_poly.type
_entity_poly.pdbx_seq_one_letter_code
_entity_poly.pdbx_strand_id
1 'polypeptide(L)'
;MATDAVVTTALCASILSVLGALFIILIWLLVRSSRIFFLKLIVYLSVANLLSSISYIMAYIDSTTTQRVECGPNSSATPLYCPPDGVCIAQAMLMLIFENASIFWTIAIAHTTTSAAGGWR
;
A
#
# COMPACT_ATOMS: atom_id res chain seq x y z
N MET A 1 -17.62 6.43 -16.49
CA MET A 1 -18.29 7.22 -15.44
C MET A 1 -18.14 6.59 -14.06
N ALA A 2 -18.64 5.38 -13.79
CA ALA A 2 -18.48 4.75 -12.46
C ALA A 2 -17.02 4.34 -12.16
N THR A 3 -16.28 3.88 -13.18
CA THR A 3 -14.87 3.47 -13.07
C THR A 3 -13.94 4.63 -12.76
N ASP A 4 -14.20 5.80 -13.33
CA ASP A 4 -13.33 6.99 -13.19
C ASP A 4 -13.38 7.56 -11.77
N ALA A 5 -14.56 7.52 -11.14
CA ALA A 5 -14.75 7.92 -9.76
C ALA A 5 -13.98 7.00 -8.79
N VAL A 6 -14.00 5.69 -9.01
CA VAL A 6 -13.29 4.70 -8.18
C VAL A 6 -11.78 4.86 -8.30
N VAL A 7 -11.27 5.10 -9.51
CA VAL A 7 -9.83 5.34 -9.73
C VAL A 7 -9.38 6.64 -9.06
N THR A 8 -10.17 7.70 -9.17
CA THR A 8 -9.86 9.00 -8.57
C THR A 8 -9.87 8.94 -7.05
N THR A 9 -10.84 8.24 -6.44
CA THR A 9 -10.89 8.08 -4.98
C THR A 9 -9.74 7.22 -4.47
N ALA A 10 -9.40 6.13 -5.17
CA ALA A 10 -8.26 5.27 -4.83
C ALA A 10 -6.94 6.06 -4.85
N LEU A 11 -6.75 6.94 -5.84
CA LEU A 11 -5.58 7.81 -5.92
C LEU A 11 -5.50 8.80 -4.76
N CYS A 12 -6.58 9.53 -4.49
CA CYS A 12 -6.62 10.49 -3.38
C CYS A 12 -6.34 9.80 -2.04
N ALA A 13 -6.93 8.62 -1.82
CA ALA A 13 -6.70 7.82 -0.62
C ALA A 13 -5.25 7.33 -0.50
N SER A 14 -4.63 6.93 -1.63
CA SER A 14 -3.24 6.48 -1.68
C SER A 14 -2.27 7.62 -1.36
N ILE A 15 -2.47 8.80 -1.95
CA ILE A 15 -1.64 9.98 -1.68
C ILE A 15 -1.74 10.38 -0.21
N LEU A 16 -2.97 10.44 0.33
CA LEU A 16 -3.18 10.80 1.73
C LEU A 16 -2.52 9.78 2.68
N SER A 17 -2.58 8.49 2.34
CA SER A 17 -1.93 7.43 3.11
C SER A 17 -0.41 7.52 3.07
N VAL A 18 0.18 7.83 1.91
CA VAL A 18 1.64 8.06 1.78
C VAL A 18 2.08 9.24 2.63
N LEU A 19 1.36 10.37 2.57
CA LEU A 19 1.68 11.56 3.39
C LEU A 19 1.58 11.26 4.89
N GLY A 20 0.52 10.56 5.31
CA GLY A 20 0.35 10.14 6.70
C GLY A 20 1.44 9.20 7.20
N ALA A 21 1.80 8.20 6.40
CA ALA A 21 2.85 7.25 6.75
C ALA A 21 4.23 7.93 6.84
N LEU A 22 4.57 8.82 5.88
CA LEU A 22 5.81 9.60 5.92
C LEU A 22 5.87 10.48 7.16
N PHE A 23 4.76 11.14 7.52
CA PHE A 23 4.69 11.97 8.72
C PHE A 23 4.98 11.17 10.00
N ILE A 24 4.38 9.97 10.14
CA ILE A 24 4.62 9.08 11.30
C ILE A 24 6.09 8.62 11.35
N ILE A 25 6.66 8.21 10.20
CA ILE A 25 8.06 7.77 10.12
C ILE A 25 9.00 8.93 10.48
N LEU A 26 8.75 10.13 9.97
CA LEU A 26 9.54 11.32 10.27
C LEU A 26 9.48 11.69 11.75
N ILE A 27 8.29 11.69 12.36
CA ILE A 27 8.13 11.93 13.81
C ILE A 27 8.94 10.91 14.61
N TRP A 28 8.87 9.63 14.23
CA TRP A 28 9.61 8.57 14.93
C TRP A 28 11.14 8.75 14.81
N LEU A 29 11.63 9.19 13.65
CA LEU A 29 13.03 9.51 13.45
C LEU A 29 13.47 10.74 14.25
N LEU A 30 12.63 11.78 14.32
CA LEU A 30 12.93 13.03 15.02
C LEU A 30 12.91 12.87 16.55
N VAL A 31 11.91 12.14 17.07
CA VAL A 31 11.69 11.99 18.52
C VAL A 31 12.37 10.71 19.02
N ARG A 32 13.69 10.80 19.21
CA ARG A 32 14.55 9.70 19.70
C ARG A 32 14.08 9.09 21.04
N SER A 33 13.37 9.88 21.86
CA SER A 33 12.87 9.48 23.18
C SER A 33 11.65 8.54 23.11
N SER A 34 10.88 8.55 22.01
CA SER A 34 9.62 7.81 21.87
C SER A 34 9.78 6.39 21.32
N ARG A 35 10.97 5.78 21.46
CA ARG A 35 11.28 4.43 20.94
C ARG A 35 10.70 3.29 21.81
N ILE A 36 9.51 3.51 22.35
CA ILE A 36 8.73 2.53 23.09
C ILE A 36 8.32 1.42 22.12
N PHE A 37 8.25 0.17 22.60
CA PHE A 37 7.89 -1.00 21.81
C PHE A 37 6.62 -0.77 20.96
N PHE A 38 5.58 -0.19 21.56
CA PHE A 38 4.31 0.11 20.89
C PHE A 38 4.45 1.03 19.66
N LEU A 39 5.26 2.10 19.76
CA LEU A 39 5.51 3.00 18.63
C LEU A 39 6.26 2.33 17.48
N LYS A 40 7.11 1.33 17.77
CA LYS A 40 7.79 0.56 16.72
C LYS A 40 6.79 -0.23 15.87
N LEU A 41 5.76 -0.84 16.49
CA LEU A 41 4.71 -1.55 15.74
C LEU A 41 3.92 -0.60 14.83
N ILE A 42 3.58 0.60 15.31
CA ILE A 42 2.87 1.61 14.51
C ILE A 42 3.71 2.03 13.30
N VAL A 43 5.02 2.18 13.47
CA VAL A 43 5.94 2.52 12.37
C VAL A 43 6.02 1.37 11.36
N TYR A 44 6.12 0.11 11.79
CA TYR A 44 6.11 -1.02 10.86
C TYR A 44 4.80 -1.14 10.07
N LEU A 45 3.66 -0.90 10.73
CA LEU A 45 2.37 -0.80 10.06
C LEU A 45 2.34 0.34 9.03
N SER A 46 2.89 1.50 9.39
CA SER A 46 2.96 2.66 8.49
C SER A 46 3.82 2.39 7.26
N VAL A 47 4.95 1.69 7.42
CA VAL A 47 5.81 1.27 6.30
C VAL A 47 5.07 0.27 5.39
N ALA A 48 4.37 -0.70 5.95
CA ALA A 48 3.56 -1.65 5.16
C ALA A 48 2.48 -0.91 4.35
N ASN A 49 1.76 0.02 4.97
CA ASN A 49 0.72 0.81 4.31
C ASN A 49 1.29 1.76 3.24
N LEU A 50 2.50 2.29 3.44
CA LEU A 50 3.19 3.10 2.44
C LEU A 50 3.55 2.26 1.20
N LEU A 51 4.09 1.06 1.39
CA LEU A 51 4.45 0.16 0.28
C LEU A 51 3.22 -0.35 -0.46
N SER A 52 2.12 -0.63 0.25
CA SER A 52 0.82 -0.93 -0.37
C SER A 52 0.31 0.26 -1.18
N SER A 53 0.34 1.49 -0.65
CA SER A 53 -0.08 2.70 -1.38
C SER A 53 0.77 2.96 -2.63
N ILE A 54 2.06 2.67 -2.59
CA ILE A 54 2.94 2.75 -3.76
C ILE A 54 2.49 1.76 -4.85
N SER A 55 2.05 0.56 -4.49
CA SER A 55 1.55 -0.41 -5.48
C SER A 55 0.29 0.09 -6.21
N TYR A 56 -0.62 0.79 -5.53
CA TYR A 56 -1.78 1.44 -6.15
C TYR A 56 -1.36 2.59 -7.09
N ILE A 57 -0.33 3.36 -6.73
CA ILE A 57 0.22 4.41 -7.60
C ILE A 57 0.87 3.78 -8.85
N MET A 58 1.60 2.68 -8.70
CA MET A 58 2.16 1.93 -9.85
C MET A 58 1.04 1.46 -10.79
N ALA A 59 -0.06 0.93 -10.26
CA ALA A 59 -1.24 0.52 -11.04
C ALA A 59 -1.83 1.68 -11.85
N TYR A 60 -1.89 2.87 -11.24
CA TYR A 60 -2.38 4.06 -11.91
C TYR A 60 -1.43 4.54 -13.02
N ILE A 61 -0.12 4.56 -12.74
CA ILE A 61 0.90 4.95 -13.73
C ILE A 61 0.88 3.97 -14.91
N ASP A 62 0.74 2.68 -14.65
CA ASP A 62 0.64 1.66 -15.69
C ASP A 62 -0.63 1.84 -16.53
N SER A 63 -1.80 2.01 -15.91
CA SER A 63 -3.05 2.25 -16.64
C SER A 63 -3.04 3.55 -17.48
N THR A 64 -2.28 4.57 -17.08
CA THR A 64 -2.16 5.84 -17.82
C THR A 64 -1.05 5.83 -18.88
N THR A 65 -0.01 5.00 -18.71
CA THR A 65 1.14 4.91 -19.62
C THR A 65 0.93 3.84 -20.70
N THR A 66 0.26 2.74 -20.36
CA THR A 66 0.11 1.54 -21.20
C THR A 66 -0.98 1.69 -22.27
N GLN A 67 -1.63 2.86 -22.34
CA GLN A 67 -2.38 3.30 -23.52
C GLN A 67 -1.48 3.52 -24.77
N ARG A 68 -0.14 3.40 -24.66
CA ARG A 68 0.78 3.59 -25.80
C ARG A 68 1.51 2.34 -26.31
N VAL A 69 1.37 1.18 -25.67
CA VAL A 69 1.92 -0.06 -26.24
C VAL A 69 0.79 -0.78 -26.95
N GLU A 70 0.56 -0.36 -28.20
CA GLU A 70 -0.20 -1.14 -29.17
C GLU A 70 0.39 -2.57 -29.19
N CYS A 71 -0.27 -3.53 -28.53
CA CYS A 71 -0.05 -4.95 -28.82
C CYS A 71 -0.57 -5.16 -30.27
N GLY A 72 0.26 -4.83 -31.27
CA GLY A 72 -0.03 -4.91 -32.71
C GLY A 72 0.42 -6.23 -33.36
N PRO A 73 -0.10 -6.56 -34.56
CA PRO A 73 0.02 -5.63 -35.68
C PRO A 73 -1.30 -5.12 -36.26
N ASN A 74 -2.45 -5.72 -35.93
CA ASN A 74 -3.77 -5.29 -36.40
C ASN A 74 -4.82 -5.63 -35.33
N SER A 75 -5.24 -4.61 -34.58
CA SER A 75 -6.13 -4.68 -33.42
C SER A 75 -7.58 -4.95 -33.82
N SER A 76 -8.12 -6.15 -33.52
CA SER A 76 -9.58 -6.35 -33.48
C SER A 76 -10.11 -7.56 -32.70
N ALA A 77 -9.32 -8.31 -31.92
CA ALA A 77 -9.90 -9.39 -31.12
C ALA A 77 -9.03 -9.80 -29.93
N THR A 78 -9.61 -9.64 -28.74
CA THR A 78 -9.25 -10.26 -27.45
C THR A 78 -7.93 -9.82 -26.79
N PRO A 79 -7.94 -9.44 -25.49
CA PRO A 79 -6.71 -9.24 -24.72
C PRO A 79 -6.12 -10.61 -24.38
N LEU A 80 -5.55 -11.28 -25.40
CA LEU A 80 -4.91 -12.57 -25.22
C LEU A 80 -3.47 -12.32 -24.78
N TYR A 81 -3.29 -12.18 -23.46
CA TYR A 81 -2.00 -12.35 -22.77
C TYR A 81 -0.83 -11.55 -23.39
N CYS A 82 -0.79 -10.23 -23.17
CA CYS A 82 0.51 -9.55 -23.22
C CYS A 82 1.32 -10.11 -22.01
N PRO A 83 2.58 -10.56 -22.20
CA PRO A 83 3.36 -11.21 -21.15
C PRO A 83 3.44 -10.33 -19.90
N PRO A 84 3.44 -10.90 -18.69
CA PRO A 84 3.39 -10.09 -17.49
C PRO A 84 4.64 -9.22 -17.41
N ASP A 85 4.44 -7.91 -17.62
CA ASP A 85 5.48 -6.93 -17.43
C ASP A 85 6.01 -7.06 -15.99
N GLY A 86 7.33 -6.95 -15.81
CA GLY A 86 7.95 -7.06 -14.48
C GLY A 86 7.35 -6.08 -13.46
N VAL A 87 6.77 -4.98 -13.95
CA VAL A 87 6.00 -4.00 -13.15
C VAL A 87 4.71 -4.59 -12.60
N CYS A 88 3.94 -5.32 -13.41
CA CYS A 88 2.70 -5.98 -12.98
C CYS A 88 2.96 -7.06 -11.92
N ILE A 89 4.04 -7.85 -12.10
CA ILE A 89 4.46 -8.85 -11.10
C ILE A 89 4.91 -8.17 -9.80
N ALA A 90 5.74 -7.13 -9.90
CA ALA A 90 6.21 -6.38 -8.74
C ALA A 90 5.05 -5.74 -7.97
N GLN A 91 4.08 -5.15 -8.67
CA GLN A 91 2.87 -4.59 -8.09
C GLN A 91 2.07 -5.65 -7.33
N ALA A 92 1.77 -6.78 -7.96
CA ALA A 92 1.00 -7.86 -7.35
C ALA A 92 1.68 -8.40 -6.08
N MET A 93 3.01 -8.56 -6.12
CA MET A 93 3.80 -9.01 -4.97
C MET A 93 3.81 -7.98 -3.84
N LEU A 94 3.99 -6.69 -4.16
CA LEU A 94 3.95 -5.60 -3.18
C LEU A 94 2.59 -5.56 -2.48
N MET A 95 1.51 -5.63 -3.25
CA MET A 95 0.15 -5.60 -2.72
C MET A 95 -0.10 -6.79 -1.79
N LEU A 96 0.14 -8.02 -2.26
CA LEU A 96 -0.11 -9.24 -1.47
C LEU A 96 0.73 -9.29 -0.19
N ILE A 97 2.02 -8.98 -0.26
CA ILE A 97 2.91 -9.10 0.89
C ILE A 97 2.59 -8.02 1.93
N PHE A 98 2.45 -6.76 1.49
CA PHE A 98 2.32 -5.64 2.43
C PHE A 98 0.91 -5.45 2.97
N GLU A 99 -0.14 -5.84 2.24
CA GLU A 99 -1.50 -5.90 2.81
C GLU A 99 -1.61 -7.00 3.86
N ASN A 100 -1.04 -8.18 3.62
CA ASN A 100 -1.03 -9.22 4.65
C ASN A 100 -0.18 -8.79 5.86
N ALA A 101 0.97 -8.17 5.63
CA ALA A 101 1.80 -7.64 6.70
C ALA A 101 1.06 -6.58 7.53
N SER A 102 0.30 -5.68 6.90
CA SER A 102 -0.47 -4.65 7.64
C SER A 102 -1.54 -5.28 8.52
N ILE A 103 -2.21 -6.34 8.07
CA ILE A 103 -3.15 -7.12 8.88
C ILE A 103 -2.43 -7.73 10.09
N PHE A 104 -1.30 -8.41 9.89
CA PHE A 104 -0.53 -9.00 11.00
C PHE A 104 -0.07 -7.95 12.02
N TRP A 105 0.42 -6.80 11.57
CA TRP A 105 0.81 -5.70 12.46
C TRP A 105 -0.39 -5.12 13.21
N THR A 106 -1.55 -5.01 12.57
CA THR A 106 -2.79 -4.55 13.22
C THR A 106 -3.23 -5.52 14.31
N ILE A 107 -3.17 -6.83 14.05
CA ILE A 107 -3.46 -7.87 15.04
C ILE A 107 -2.47 -7.79 16.21
N ALA A 108 -1.18 -7.62 15.93
CA ALA A 108 -0.16 -7.48 16.96
C ALA A 108 -0.40 -6.25 17.84
N ILE A 109 -0.77 -5.11 17.25
CA ILE A 109 -1.14 -3.90 17.99
C ILE A 109 -2.37 -4.19 18.87
N ALA A 110 -3.44 -4.77 18.31
CA ALA A 110 -4.64 -5.10 19.07
C ALA A 110 -4.36 -6.05 20.23
N HIS A 111 -3.49 -7.04 20.04
CA HIS A 111 -3.07 -7.94 21.12
C HIS A 111 -2.27 -7.22 22.22
N THR A 112 -1.38 -6.29 21.84
CA THR A 112 -0.62 -5.50 22.82
C THR A 112 -1.52 -4.57 23.64
N THR A 113 -2.55 -3.97 23.03
CA THR A 113 -3.49 -3.10 23.75
C THR A 113 -4.41 -3.87 24.68
N THR A 114 -4.90 -5.04 24.27
CA THR A 114 -5.73 -5.90 25.14
C THR A 114 -4.93 -6.47 26.31
N SER A 115 -3.68 -6.88 26.08
CA SER A 115 -2.79 -7.35 27.15
C SER A 115 -2.46 -6.24 28.16
N ALA A 116 -2.32 -4.99 27.71
CA ALA A 116 -2.11 -3.84 28.58
C ALA A 116 -3.38 -3.47 29.39
N ALA A 117 -4.58 -3.67 28.81
CA ALA A 117 -5.84 -3.40 29.48
C ALA A 117 -6.27 -4.52 30.46
N GLY A 118 -5.80 -5.75 30.25
CA GLY A 118 -6.12 -6.92 31.10
C GLY A 118 -5.39 -6.99 32.44
N GLY A 119 -4.44 -6.08 32.72
CA GLY A 119 -3.67 -6.02 33.96
C GLY A 119 -4.36 -5.31 35.14
N TRP A 120 -5.65 -4.98 35.03
CA TRP A 120 -6.48 -4.39 36.10
C TRP A 120 -7.41 -5.43 36.74
N ARG A 121 -6.86 -6.59 37.10
CA ARG A 121 -7.48 -7.55 38.01
C ARG A 121 -6.49 -7.96 39.09
#